data_AF-A0A527Z2H2-F1
#
_entry.id   AF-A0A527Z2H2-F1
#
_cell.length_a   1.000
_cell.length_b   1.000
_cell.length_c   1.000
_cell.angle_alpha   90.00
_cell.angle_beta   90.00
_cell.angle_gamma   90.00
#
_symmetry.space_group_name_H-M   'P 1'
#
loop_
_entity.id
_entity.type
_entity.pdbx_description
1 polymer ?
#
loop_
_entity_poly.entity_id
_entity_poly.type
_entity_poly.pdbx_seq_one_letter_code
_entity_poly.pdbx_strand_id
1 'polypeptide(L)'
;VREAAGHGATYIQSPEMTGALVRDSQARATAFTSEDKDIIVSTARKLAKELGIFLHIGSTAILRADGKLANRALLFGPDGATIAT
;
A
#
# COMPACT_ATOMS: atom_id res chain seq x y z
N VAL A 1 -4.97 5.82 -9.64
CA VAL A 1 -6.16 5.27 -8.95
C VAL A 1 -7.42 6.04 -9.34
N ARG A 2 -7.59 7.31 -8.93
CA ARG A 2 -8.83 8.09 -9.21
C ARG A 2 -9.20 8.16 -10.69
N GLU A 3 -8.23 8.37 -11.57
CA GLU A 3 -8.45 8.38 -13.02
C GLU A 3 -9.08 7.06 -13.52
N ALA A 4 -8.45 5.92 -13.22
CA ALA A 4 -8.98 4.61 -13.60
C ALA A 4 -10.35 4.33 -12.98
N ALA A 5 -10.59 4.73 -11.73
CA ALA A 5 -11.91 4.62 -11.10
C ALA A 5 -12.95 5.50 -11.83
N GLY A 6 -12.56 6.71 -12.27
CA GLY A 6 -13.38 7.61 -13.09
C GLY A 6 -13.71 7.04 -14.48
N HIS A 7 -12.89 6.11 -14.97
CA HIS A 7 -13.16 5.32 -16.19
C HIS A 7 -13.92 4.01 -15.92
N GLY A 8 -14.46 3.82 -14.71
CA GLY A 8 -15.29 2.66 -14.36
C GLY A 8 -14.53 1.43 -13.87
N ALA A 9 -13.22 1.53 -13.60
CA ALA A 9 -12.47 0.42 -13.03
C ALA A 9 -12.92 0.12 -11.59
N THR A 10 -13.23 -1.15 -11.32
CA THR A 10 -13.63 -1.64 -9.98
C THR A 10 -12.52 -2.35 -9.24
N TYR A 11 -11.42 -2.69 -9.94
CA TYR A 11 -10.19 -3.25 -9.39
C TYR A 11 -9.00 -2.48 -9.97
N ILE A 12 -8.13 -1.98 -9.10
CA ILE A 12 -6.94 -1.22 -9.49
C ILE A 12 -5.74 -1.78 -8.74
N GLN A 13 -4.64 -2.00 -9.46
CA GLN A 13 -3.39 -2.50 -8.88
C GLN A 13 -2.25 -1.52 -9.13
N SER A 14 -1.45 -1.24 -8.10
CA SER A 14 -0.17 -0.55 -8.24
C SER A 14 0.98 -1.56 -8.46
N PRO A 15 2.13 -1.12 -9.01
CA PRO A 15 3.32 -1.97 -9.12
C PRO A 15 3.94 -2.35 -7.76
N GLU A 16 5.02 -3.14 -7.82
CA GLU A 16 5.90 -3.41 -6.68
C GLU A 16 6.51 -2.13 -6.11
N MET A 17 6.75 -2.09 -4.78
CA MET A 17 7.46 -1.03 -4.05
C MET A 17 6.87 0.36 -4.28
N THR A 18 5.54 0.45 -4.24
CA THR A 18 4.76 1.68 -4.45
C THR A 18 5.14 2.80 -3.47
N GLY A 19 5.57 2.45 -2.25
CA GLY A 19 5.87 3.43 -1.21
C GLY A 19 7.18 4.20 -1.37
N ALA A 20 8.26 3.52 -1.78
CA ALA A 20 9.54 4.17 -1.99
C ALA A 20 10.53 3.26 -2.72
N LEU A 21 11.29 3.84 -3.66
CA LEU A 21 12.51 3.23 -4.20
C LEU A 21 13.73 3.94 -3.62
N VAL A 22 14.09 3.62 -2.38
CA VAL A 22 15.22 4.29 -1.71
C VAL A 22 16.54 3.66 -2.19
N ARG A 23 17.33 4.43 -2.94
CA ARG A 23 18.66 4.05 -3.43
C ARG A 23 19.77 4.25 -2.38
N ASP A 24 19.56 5.14 -1.42
CA ASP A 24 20.51 5.39 -0.32
C ASP A 24 20.26 4.45 0.85
N SER A 25 21.29 3.67 1.20
CA SER A 25 21.28 2.73 2.32
C SER A 25 21.05 3.38 3.69
N GLN A 26 21.49 4.63 3.92
CA GLN A 26 21.28 5.30 5.20
C GLN A 26 19.85 5.82 5.34
N ALA A 27 19.26 6.35 4.26
CA ALA A 27 17.86 6.75 4.23
C ALA A 27 16.90 5.55 4.35
N ARG A 28 17.30 4.35 3.91
CA ARG A 28 16.48 3.12 4.06
C ARG A 28 16.18 2.77 5.52
N ALA A 29 17.10 3.01 6.44
CA ALA A 29 16.95 2.55 7.83
C ALA A 29 15.84 3.30 8.59
N THR A 30 15.52 4.53 8.19
CA THR A 30 14.52 5.38 8.85
C THR A 30 13.25 5.59 8.03
N ALA A 31 13.25 5.21 6.75
CA ALA A 31 12.13 5.43 5.85
C ALA A 31 10.95 4.46 6.05
N PHE A 32 11.19 3.27 6.61
CA PHE A 32 10.17 2.23 6.71
C PHE A 32 9.61 2.10 8.12
N THR A 33 8.31 1.83 8.19
CA THR A 33 7.57 1.74 9.44
C THR A 33 6.69 0.50 9.44
N SER A 34 6.01 0.26 10.56
CA SER A 34 5.04 -0.82 10.71
C SER A 34 3.78 -0.56 9.87
N GLU A 35 3.09 -1.63 9.49
CA GLU A 35 1.92 -1.58 8.59
C GLU A 35 0.82 -0.62 9.09
N ASP A 36 0.59 -0.56 10.40
CA ASP A 36 -0.40 0.32 11.03
C ASP A 36 -0.05 1.81 10.95
N LYS A 37 1.23 2.13 10.73
CA LYS A 37 1.75 3.50 10.65
C LYS A 37 2.13 3.92 9.23
N ASP A 38 2.04 3.02 8.26
CA ASP A 38 2.49 3.27 6.91
C ASP A 38 1.49 4.16 6.14
N ILE A 39 2.03 5.19 5.48
CA ILE A 39 1.22 6.17 4.76
C ILE A 39 0.56 5.59 3.51
N ILE A 40 1.20 4.63 2.84
CA ILE A 40 0.65 3.94 1.68
C ILE A 40 -0.52 3.07 2.12
N VAL A 41 -0.37 2.33 3.22
CA VAL A 41 -1.44 1.49 3.79
C VAL A 41 -2.66 2.32 4.14
N SER A 42 -2.47 3.40 4.91
CA SER A 42 -3.57 4.27 5.32
C SER A 42 -4.23 5.00 4.14
N THR A 43 -3.44 5.46 3.16
CA THR A 43 -3.96 6.12 1.96
C THR A 43 -4.72 5.14 1.05
N ALA A 44 -4.21 3.91 0.88
CA ALA A 44 -4.87 2.89 0.08
C ALA A 44 -6.22 2.49 0.68
N ARG A 45 -6.25 2.25 2.00
CA ARG A 45 -7.50 2.00 2.74
C ARG A 45 -8.52 3.13 2.53
N LYS A 46 -8.10 4.39 2.64
CA LYS A 46 -8.97 5.55 2.43
C LYS A 46 -9.48 5.62 0.98
N LEU A 47 -8.61 5.44 0.00
CA LEU A 47 -8.96 5.51 -1.42
C LEU A 47 -9.92 4.38 -1.83
N ALA A 48 -9.68 3.16 -1.36
CA ALA A 48 -10.56 2.02 -1.65
C ALA A 48 -11.97 2.29 -1.16
N LYS A 49 -12.11 2.78 0.09
CA LYS A 49 -13.39 3.18 0.68
C LYS A 49 -14.05 4.36 -0.04
N GLU A 50 -13.28 5.40 -0.33
CA GLU A 50 -13.80 6.62 -0.93
C GLU A 50 -14.33 6.38 -2.35
N LEU A 51 -13.65 5.53 -3.11
CA LEU A 51 -13.98 5.26 -4.51
C LEU A 51 -14.88 4.02 -4.68
N GLY A 52 -15.10 3.23 -3.63
CA GLY A 52 -15.90 2.01 -3.69
C GLY A 52 -15.28 0.93 -4.58
N ILE A 53 -13.95 0.76 -4.55
CA ILE A 53 -13.20 -0.16 -5.41
C ILE A 53 -12.35 -1.13 -4.61
N PHE A 54 -11.95 -2.22 -5.25
CA PHE A 54 -10.81 -3.01 -4.80
C PHE A 54 -9.51 -2.30 -5.18
N LEU A 55 -8.61 -2.14 -4.21
CA LEU A 55 -7.29 -1.55 -4.44
C LEU A 55 -6.21 -2.52 -3.97
N HIS A 56 -5.37 -2.96 -4.90
CA HIS A 56 -4.25 -3.84 -4.64
C HIS A 56 -2.94 -3.05 -4.69
N ILE A 57 -2.30 -2.90 -3.54
CA ILE A 57 -0.94 -2.37 -3.48
C ILE A 57 0.01 -3.51 -3.82
N GLY A 58 0.64 -3.44 -5.00
CA GLY A 58 1.51 -4.49 -5.52
C GLY A 58 2.61 -4.84 -4.53
N SER A 59 3.26 -3.84 -3.94
CA SER A 59 3.79 -3.96 -2.58
C SER A 59 4.27 -2.63 -1.98
N THR A 60 4.54 -2.64 -0.68
CA THR A 60 5.36 -1.65 0.03
C THR A 60 6.23 -2.34 1.08
N ALA A 61 7.32 -1.69 1.48
CA ALA A 61 8.22 -2.23 2.51
C ALA A 61 7.68 -1.93 3.91
N ILE A 62 7.45 -2.99 4.69
CA ILE A 62 6.92 -2.94 6.05
C ILE A 62 7.98 -3.40 7.04
N LEU A 63 8.22 -2.59 8.07
CA LEU A 63 9.05 -2.97 9.21
C LEU A 63 8.30 -3.95 10.11
N ARG A 64 8.86 -5.15 10.24
CA ARG A 64 8.36 -6.21 11.12
C ARG A 64 8.85 -6.00 12.55
N ALA A 65 8.14 -6.60 13.50
CA ALA A 65 8.50 -6.58 14.92
C ALA A 65 9.89 -7.20 15.21
N ASP A 66 10.38 -8.10 14.34
CA ASP A 66 11.71 -8.70 14.43
C ASP A 66 12.83 -7.83 13.84
N GLY A 67 12.52 -6.59 13.46
CA GLY A 67 13.46 -5.63 12.88
C GLY A 67 13.78 -5.84 11.40
N LYS A 68 13.19 -6.86 10.75
CA LYS A 68 13.38 -7.09 9.31
C LYS A 68 12.35 -6.33 8.47
N LEU A 69 12.70 -6.05 7.22
CA LEU A 69 11.77 -5.49 6.25
C LEU A 69 11.07 -6.60 5.46
N ALA A 70 9.75 -6.57 5.41
CA ALA A 70 8.94 -7.38 4.50
C ALA A 70 8.55 -6.56 3.28
N ASN A 71 8.71 -7.12 2.09
CA ASN A 71 8.09 -6.60 0.89
C ASN A 71 6.66 -7.15 0.81
N ARG A 72 5.66 -6.34 1.18
CA ARG A 72 4.28 -6.82 1.42
C ARG A 72 3.31 -6.26 0.40
N ALA A 73 2.61 -7.16 -0.28
CA ALA A 73 1.42 -6.84 -1.08
C ALA A 73 0.20 -6.70 -0.15
N LEU A 74 -0.74 -5.83 -0.48
CA LEU A 74 -1.93 -5.59 0.33
C LEU A 74 -3.15 -5.40 -0.55
N LEU A 75 -4.21 -6.19 -0.32
CA LEU A 75 -5.49 -6.04 -1.00
C LEU A 75 -6.50 -5.39 -0.06
N PHE A 76 -7.07 -4.27 -0.50
CA PHE A 76 -8.14 -3.56 0.20
C PHE A 76 -9.47 -3.72 -0.54
N GLY A 77 -10.54 -3.91 0.23
CA GLY A 77 -11.91 -3.97 -0.27
C GLY A 77 -12.56 -2.60 -0.45
N PRO A 78 -13.73 -2.53 -1.12
CA PRO A 78 -14.50 -1.31 -1.33
C PRO A 78 -14.97 -0.60 -0.05
N ASP A 79 -14.97 -1.29 1.08
CA ASP A 79 -15.25 -0.74 2.41
C ASP A 79 -14.00 -0.16 3.11
N GLY A 80 -12.83 -0.33 2.47
CA GLY A 80 -11.52 -0.02 3.01
C GLY A 80 -10.94 -1.13 3.89
N ALA A 81 -11.60 -2.26 4.09
CA ALA A 81 -11.04 -3.36 4.89
C ALA A 81 -9.84 -4.00 4.19
N THR A 82 -8.87 -4.49 4.96
CA THR A 82 -7.79 -5.32 4.40
C THR A 82 -8.34 -6.72 4.21
N ILE A 83 -8.28 -7.24 2.98
CA ILE A 83 -8.77 -8.57 2.62
C ILE A 83 -7.63 -9.60 2.71
N ALA A 84 -6.43 -9.24 2.26
CA ALA A 84 -5.26 -10.12 2.23
C ALA A 84 -3.95 -9.33 2.33
N THR A 85 -2.90 -10.02 2.80
CA THR A 85 -1.51 -9.54 2.96
C THR A 85 -0.50 -10.62 2.57
#